data_AF-A0A3M5EYL5-F1
#
_entry.id   AF-A0A3M5EYL5-F1
#
_cell.length_a   1.000
_cell.length_b   1.000
_cell.length_c   1.000
_cell.angle_alpha   90.00
_cell.angle_beta   90.00
_cell.angle_gamma   90.00
#
_symmetry.space_group_name_H-M   'P 1'
#
loop_
_entity.id
_entity.type
_entity.pdbx_description
1 polymer ?
#
loop_
_entity_poly.entity_id
_entity_poly.type
_entity_poly.pdbx_seq_one_letter_code
_entity_poly.pdbx_strand_id
1 'polypeptide(L)'
;MRLRSGRLIRLNNEFMVMTSRFHGLHRLLERLRGRGAQNVLEVLAPCLAELAGLLAPIRERTPTDADAARLAERIEAYKPELMQNIRQARQRLVEQRPGENDLLDFNTAAELAFRFTDDLHNYALTHASLAEHHHAREQWKESFVARANPVAALVAGARSALMIGLLGTFWIQTSWPHGGTFALTAVLISALSSTSPNPGRLSLQLTLGTLAGACTGLFVLLYLLPHVDGFPMLLCCLLPVFAVGALLLWRPQWNGYGVGLLVWFCFASLPANMARYDALAFFNEYLALLLSMVLATVAAMVILPPNRPWMWKRLEHDLRERVVFAISGKSRGLGSAFESGTRDLLNQAYGVAAGRPDVQRGLLRWMFLVLEVGHAIIELRREQERLPDEPCYAEAMPWRQAIRAMGRALIRLFVRPGAENLERALAAVDQAIHAARHTDEPCAPHFDSSPLRRVRSYLHFIRSSLLAPTSPLTELAGRTSGQGTVHAS
;
A
#
# COMPACT_ATOMS: atom_id res chain seq x y z
N MET A 1 20.14 -10.38 15.20
CA MET A 1 19.00 -9.78 14.45
C MET A 1 18.02 -10.80 13.84
N ARG A 2 18.41 -12.01 13.42
CA ARG A 2 17.44 -13.01 12.85
C ARG A 2 16.42 -13.58 13.86
N LEU A 3 16.75 -13.60 15.17
CA LEU A 3 15.96 -14.16 16.28
C LEU A 3 14.68 -13.36 16.66
N ARG A 4 14.38 -12.23 16.00
CA ARG A 4 13.12 -11.47 16.23
C ARG A 4 12.27 -11.32 14.97
N SER A 5 12.68 -11.93 13.86
CA SER A 5 12.06 -11.73 12.56
C SER A 5 10.59 -12.17 12.54
N GLY A 6 10.25 -13.32 13.13
CA GLY A 6 8.87 -13.82 13.21
C GLY A 6 7.93 -12.88 13.98
N ARG A 7 8.38 -12.35 15.13
CA ARG A 7 7.60 -11.40 15.94
C ARG A 7 7.41 -10.05 15.24
N LEU A 8 8.44 -9.54 14.55
CA LEU A 8 8.32 -8.29 13.79
C LEU A 8 7.38 -8.44 12.58
N ILE A 9 7.43 -9.58 11.87
CA ILE A 9 6.51 -9.87 10.76
C ILE A 9 5.07 -9.94 11.28
N ARG A 10 4.86 -10.65 12.41
CA ARG A 10 3.55 -10.74 13.05
C ARG A 10 3.04 -9.36 13.50
N LEU A 11 3.88 -8.57 14.15
CA LEU A 11 3.53 -7.22 14.60
C LEU A 11 3.09 -6.34 13.42
N ASN A 12 3.84 -6.37 12.32
CA ASN A 12 3.49 -5.63 11.10
C ASN A 12 2.15 -6.10 10.52
N ASN A 13 1.88 -7.41 10.53
CA ASN A 13 0.61 -7.95 10.07
C ASN A 13 -0.57 -7.53 10.97
N GLU A 14 -0.45 -7.69 12.28
CA GLU A 14 -1.46 -7.26 13.24
C GLU A 14 -1.71 -5.75 13.14
N PHE A 15 -0.67 -4.94 12.92
CA PHE A 15 -0.80 -3.50 12.65
C PHE A 15 -1.58 -3.21 11.36
N MET A 16 -1.28 -3.92 10.27
CA MET A 16 -2.02 -3.78 9.01
C MET A 16 -3.49 -4.13 9.19
N VAL A 17 -3.80 -5.25 9.83
CA VAL A 17 -5.18 -5.69 10.09
C VAL A 17 -5.93 -4.70 10.98
N MET A 18 -5.31 -4.25 12.08
CA MET A 18 -5.85 -3.26 13.00
C MET A 18 -6.16 -1.93 12.29
N THR A 19 -5.22 -1.43 11.47
CA THR A 19 -5.42 -0.18 10.72
C THR A 19 -6.52 -0.30 9.66
N SER A 20 -6.64 -1.46 9.00
CA SER A 20 -7.74 -1.73 8.05
C SER A 20 -9.11 -1.69 8.74
N ARG A 21 -9.24 -2.31 9.92
CA ARG A 21 -10.49 -2.29 10.69
C ARG A 21 -10.81 -0.92 11.27
N PHE A 22 -9.81 -0.22 11.79
CA PHE A 22 -9.98 1.17 12.23
C PHE A 22 -10.47 2.06 11.08
N HIS A 23 -9.91 1.89 9.88
CA HIS A 23 -10.35 2.61 8.70
C HIS A 23 -11.82 2.29 8.37
N GLY A 24 -12.20 1.01 8.37
CA GLY A 24 -13.58 0.59 8.13
C GLY A 24 -14.58 1.18 9.14
N LEU A 25 -14.22 1.17 10.43
CA LEU A 25 -15.01 1.80 11.49
C LEU A 25 -15.13 3.32 11.27
N HIS A 26 -14.01 4.00 11.02
CA HIS A 26 -13.98 5.43 10.80
C HIS A 26 -14.86 5.84 9.61
N ARG A 27 -14.75 5.12 8.48
CA ARG A 27 -15.57 5.34 7.29
C ARG A 27 -17.06 5.13 7.55
N LEU A 28 -17.41 4.10 8.29
CA LEU A 28 -18.81 3.88 8.68
C LEU A 28 -19.33 5.05 9.54
N LEU A 29 -18.55 5.52 10.52
CA LEU A 29 -18.92 6.66 11.34
C LEU A 29 -19.05 7.96 10.53
N GLU A 30 -18.16 8.21 9.56
CA GLU A 30 -18.29 9.33 8.62
C GLU A 30 -19.59 9.24 7.81
N ARG A 31 -19.95 8.04 7.32
CA ARG A 31 -21.20 7.82 6.58
C ARG A 31 -22.43 8.09 7.46
N LEU A 32 -22.42 7.64 8.70
CA LEU A 32 -23.50 7.89 9.66
C LEU A 32 -23.69 9.38 9.95
N ARG A 33 -22.58 10.12 10.11
CA ARG A 33 -22.62 11.59 10.25
C ARG A 33 -23.18 12.26 9.01
N GLY A 34 -22.74 11.85 7.82
CA GLY A 34 -23.21 12.41 6.55
C GLY A 34 -24.70 12.17 6.28
N ARG A 35 -25.25 11.02 6.73
CA ARG A 35 -26.68 10.68 6.62
C ARG A 35 -27.53 11.35 7.71
N GLY A 36 -26.93 11.91 8.76
CA GLY A 36 -27.66 12.47 9.90
C GLY A 36 -28.24 11.41 10.84
N ALA A 37 -27.62 10.23 10.95
CA ALA A 37 -28.05 9.17 11.86
C ALA A 37 -27.66 9.45 13.33
N GLN A 38 -28.15 10.58 13.87
CA GLN A 38 -27.78 11.11 15.18
C GLN A 38 -28.03 10.08 16.31
N ASN A 39 -29.19 9.42 16.30
CA ASN A 39 -29.59 8.44 17.31
C ASN A 39 -28.58 7.28 17.43
N VAL A 40 -28.08 6.77 16.30
CA VAL A 40 -27.09 5.69 16.28
C VAL A 40 -25.75 6.17 16.84
N LEU A 41 -25.34 7.39 16.46
CA LEU A 41 -24.08 7.98 16.91
C LEU A 41 -24.08 8.28 18.41
N GLU A 42 -25.18 8.82 18.94
CA GLU A 42 -25.34 9.14 20.36
C GLU A 42 -25.27 7.88 21.24
N VAL A 43 -25.96 6.82 20.81
CA VAL A 43 -25.98 5.55 21.53
C VAL A 43 -24.62 4.83 21.48
N LEU A 44 -23.86 4.99 20.39
CA LEU A 44 -22.54 4.38 20.22
C LEU A 44 -21.41 5.18 20.89
N ALA A 45 -21.59 6.50 21.05
CA ALA A 45 -20.56 7.42 21.55
C ALA A 45 -19.89 6.98 22.87
N PRO A 46 -20.62 6.51 23.90
CA PRO A 46 -19.98 6.05 25.14
C PRO A 46 -19.01 4.88 24.93
N CYS A 47 -19.35 3.92 24.06
CA CYS A 47 -18.48 2.78 23.75
C CYS A 47 -17.18 3.25 23.07
N LEU A 48 -17.26 4.25 22.19
CA LEU A 48 -16.08 4.80 21.50
C LEU A 48 -15.24 5.70 22.40
N ALA A 49 -15.87 6.45 23.31
CA ALA A 49 -15.19 7.34 24.25
C ALA A 49 -14.30 6.55 25.22
N GLU A 50 -14.80 5.44 25.76
CA GLU A 50 -14.02 4.55 26.63
C GLU A 50 -12.82 3.94 25.90
N LEU A 51 -13.01 3.45 24.67
CA LEU A 51 -11.91 2.96 23.83
C LEU A 51 -10.85 4.04 23.56
N ALA A 52 -11.28 5.29 23.33
CA ALA A 52 -10.36 6.42 23.20
C ALA A 52 -9.61 6.72 24.51
N GLY A 53 -10.29 6.59 25.66
CA GLY A 53 -9.70 6.73 27.00
C GLY A 53 -8.62 5.68 27.31
N LEU A 54 -8.74 4.46 26.77
CA LEU A 54 -7.69 3.44 26.87
C LEU A 54 -6.40 3.86 26.18
N LEU A 55 -6.52 4.51 25.02
CA LEU A 55 -5.40 4.97 24.19
C LEU A 55 -4.82 6.33 24.61
N ALA A 56 -5.57 7.14 25.37
CA ALA A 56 -5.18 8.49 25.77
C ALA A 56 -3.76 8.60 26.41
N PRO A 57 -3.33 7.70 27.31
CA PRO A 57 -2.02 7.79 27.95
C PRO A 57 -0.82 7.61 27.00
N ILE A 58 -1.05 7.04 25.82
CA ILE A 58 0.00 6.65 24.85
C ILE A 58 -0.02 7.59 23.63
N ARG A 59 -0.98 8.53 23.56
CA ARG A 59 -1.20 9.37 22.38
C ARG A 59 -0.02 10.28 22.01
N GLU A 60 0.74 10.76 22.99
CA GLU A 60 1.77 11.81 22.79
C GLU A 60 3.21 11.27 22.86
N ARG A 61 3.40 9.96 23.06
CA ARG A 61 4.72 9.35 23.15
C ARG A 61 4.79 8.03 22.39
N THR A 62 5.98 7.67 21.92
CA THR A 62 6.22 6.35 21.35
C THR A 62 6.03 5.31 22.47
N PRO A 63 5.12 4.32 22.33
CA PRO A 63 4.88 3.33 23.38
C PRO A 63 6.14 2.52 23.64
N THR A 64 6.46 2.34 24.92
CA THR A 64 7.47 1.36 25.35
C THR A 64 6.89 -0.05 25.40
N ASP A 65 7.74 -1.08 25.47
CA ASP A 65 7.28 -2.48 25.62
C ASP A 65 6.43 -2.66 26.89
N ALA A 66 6.77 -1.95 27.98
CA ALA A 66 6.01 -1.95 29.23
C ALA A 66 4.64 -1.25 29.11
N ASP A 67 4.57 -0.15 28.33
CA ASP A 67 3.29 0.50 28.01
C ASP A 67 2.38 -0.43 27.22
N ALA A 68 2.95 -1.23 26.32
CA ALA A 68 2.22 -2.20 25.52
C ALA A 68 1.63 -3.32 26.37
N ALA A 69 2.40 -3.82 27.35
CA ALA A 69 1.92 -4.82 28.31
C ALA A 69 0.74 -4.28 29.13
N ARG A 70 0.88 -3.06 29.65
CA ARG A 70 -0.19 -2.39 30.42
C ARG A 70 -1.43 -2.11 29.56
N LEU A 71 -1.25 -1.75 28.30
CA LEU A 71 -2.36 -1.58 27.37
C LEU A 71 -3.08 -2.89 27.12
N ALA A 72 -2.35 -4.00 26.93
CA ALA A 72 -2.95 -5.32 26.75
C ALA A 72 -3.79 -5.72 27.97
N GLU A 73 -3.25 -5.58 29.18
CA GLU A 73 -3.98 -5.86 30.44
C GLU A 73 -5.27 -5.02 30.57
N ARG A 74 -5.18 -3.71 30.31
CA ARG A 74 -6.34 -2.80 30.36
C ARG A 74 -7.41 -3.16 29.33
N ILE A 75 -7.01 -3.53 28.11
CA ILE A 75 -7.96 -3.94 27.09
C ILE A 75 -8.63 -5.26 27.46
N GLU A 76 -7.87 -6.25 27.95
CA GLU A 76 -8.43 -7.54 28.37
C GLU A 76 -9.46 -7.37 29.50
N ALA A 77 -9.18 -6.52 30.48
CA ALA A 77 -10.12 -6.18 31.54
C ALA A 77 -11.38 -5.44 31.01
N TYR A 78 -11.22 -4.61 29.99
CA TYR A 78 -12.33 -3.81 29.42
C TYR A 78 -13.22 -4.59 28.43
N LYS A 79 -12.75 -5.69 27.82
CA LYS A 79 -13.54 -6.45 26.82
C LYS A 79 -14.94 -6.89 27.31
N PRO A 80 -15.11 -7.44 28.53
CA PRO A 80 -16.43 -7.78 29.05
C PRO A 80 -17.33 -6.56 29.23
N GLU A 81 -16.78 -5.46 29.73
CA GLU A 81 -17.48 -4.18 29.92
C GLU A 81 -17.93 -3.59 28.58
N LEU A 82 -17.06 -3.61 27.56
CA LEU A 82 -17.40 -3.20 26.20
C LEU A 82 -18.59 -3.99 25.65
N MET A 83 -18.60 -5.30 25.84
CA MET A 83 -19.72 -6.15 25.39
C MET A 83 -21.03 -5.78 26.10
N GLN A 84 -20.98 -5.53 27.41
CA GLN A 84 -22.14 -5.11 28.18
C GLN A 84 -22.63 -3.73 27.73
N ASN A 85 -21.72 -2.78 27.50
CA ASN A 85 -22.02 -1.44 27.00
C ASN A 85 -22.68 -1.50 25.61
N ILE A 86 -22.17 -2.34 24.71
CA ILE A 86 -22.77 -2.56 23.38
C ILE A 86 -24.19 -3.13 23.51
N ARG A 87 -24.43 -4.07 24.45
CA ARG A 87 -25.77 -4.64 24.68
C ARG A 87 -26.75 -3.60 25.22
N GLN A 88 -26.35 -2.80 26.21
CA GLN A 88 -27.17 -1.72 26.77
C GLN A 88 -27.45 -0.64 25.72
N ALA A 89 -26.42 -0.22 24.98
CA ALA A 89 -26.54 0.73 23.89
C ALA A 89 -27.59 0.24 22.86
N ARG A 90 -27.51 -1.03 22.45
CA ARG A 90 -28.51 -1.62 21.56
C ARG A 90 -29.92 -1.57 22.13
N GLN A 91 -30.11 -1.91 23.41
CA GLN A 91 -31.42 -1.90 24.04
C GLN A 91 -32.04 -0.49 23.99
N ARG A 92 -31.27 0.54 24.36
CA ARG A 92 -31.68 1.94 24.24
C ARG A 92 -32.07 2.32 22.81
N LEU A 93 -31.30 1.86 21.82
CA LEU A 93 -31.63 2.12 20.41
C LEU A 93 -32.94 1.45 20.00
N VAL A 94 -33.19 0.20 20.43
CA VAL A 94 -34.42 -0.54 20.13
C VAL A 94 -35.65 0.13 20.78
N GLU A 95 -35.51 0.64 22.00
CA GLU A 95 -36.55 1.40 22.71
C GLU A 95 -36.98 2.66 21.94
N GLN A 96 -36.04 3.29 21.21
CA GLN A 96 -36.29 4.44 20.35
C GLN A 96 -37.00 4.09 19.02
N ARG A 97 -37.36 2.82 18.78
CA ARG A 97 -37.98 2.31 17.54
C ARG A 97 -37.21 2.74 16.27
N PRO A 98 -35.97 2.26 16.11
CA PRO A 98 -35.08 2.72 15.04
C PRO A 98 -35.57 2.18 13.69
N GLY A 99 -35.20 2.86 12.60
CA GLY A 99 -35.35 2.28 11.27
C GLY A 99 -34.52 1.00 11.12
N GLU A 100 -34.92 0.11 10.22
CA GLU A 100 -34.23 -1.18 10.04
C GLU A 100 -32.75 -1.02 9.69
N ASN A 101 -32.44 -0.01 8.86
CA ASN A 101 -31.07 0.33 8.47
C ASN A 101 -30.26 0.84 9.66
N ASP A 102 -30.86 1.62 10.55
CA ASP A 102 -30.17 2.24 11.69
C ASP A 102 -29.74 1.18 12.71
N LEU A 103 -30.56 0.13 12.88
CA LEU A 103 -30.20 -1.03 13.70
C LEU A 103 -29.04 -1.83 13.09
N LEU A 104 -29.03 -2.00 11.75
CA LEU A 104 -27.93 -2.67 11.05
C LEU A 104 -26.64 -1.86 11.10
N ASP A 105 -26.74 -0.55 10.90
CA ASP A 105 -25.66 0.43 11.04
C ASP A 105 -25.02 0.33 12.44
N PHE A 106 -25.83 0.37 13.49
CA PHE A 106 -25.37 0.20 14.87
C PHE A 106 -24.65 -1.14 15.06
N ASN A 107 -25.26 -2.24 14.61
CA ASN A 107 -24.68 -3.58 14.76
C ASN A 107 -23.32 -3.70 14.06
N THR A 108 -23.21 -3.13 12.86
CA THR A 108 -21.98 -3.12 12.07
C THR A 108 -20.90 -2.29 12.76
N ALA A 109 -21.25 -1.12 13.28
CA ALA A 109 -20.30 -0.26 13.97
C ALA A 109 -19.82 -0.88 15.30
N ALA A 110 -20.73 -1.48 16.07
CA ALA A 110 -20.40 -2.19 17.29
C ALA A 110 -19.50 -3.41 17.02
N GLU A 111 -19.76 -4.17 15.95
CA GLU A 111 -18.91 -5.28 15.52
C GLU A 111 -17.49 -4.83 15.18
N LEU A 112 -17.37 -3.80 14.34
CA LEU A 112 -16.08 -3.25 13.94
C LEU A 112 -15.32 -2.69 15.15
N ALA A 113 -15.99 -2.02 16.09
CA ALA A 113 -15.38 -1.51 17.32
C ALA A 113 -14.89 -2.63 18.24
N PHE A 114 -15.70 -3.68 18.43
CA PHE A 114 -15.31 -4.84 19.23
C PHE A 114 -14.12 -5.59 18.61
N ARG A 115 -14.16 -5.87 17.30
CA ARG A 115 -13.06 -6.54 16.59
C ARG A 115 -11.79 -5.69 16.58
N PHE A 116 -11.91 -4.39 16.37
CA PHE A 116 -10.77 -3.46 16.49
C PHE A 116 -10.13 -3.53 17.87
N THR A 117 -10.93 -3.60 18.92
CA THR A 117 -10.44 -3.73 20.31
C THR A 117 -9.67 -5.04 20.50
N ASP A 118 -10.15 -6.15 19.93
CA ASP A 118 -9.46 -7.44 19.98
C ASP A 118 -8.15 -7.45 19.16
N ASP A 119 -8.10 -6.78 18.01
CA ASP A 119 -6.86 -6.64 17.26
C ASP A 119 -5.85 -5.75 17.95
N LEU A 120 -6.31 -4.65 18.55
CA LEU A 120 -5.47 -3.75 19.33
C LEU A 120 -4.88 -4.51 20.53
N HIS A 121 -5.66 -5.38 21.18
CA HIS A 121 -5.17 -6.27 22.21
C HIS A 121 -4.10 -7.24 21.69
N ASN A 122 -4.36 -7.90 20.56
CA ASN A 122 -3.41 -8.82 19.95
C ASN A 122 -2.10 -8.12 19.55
N TYR A 123 -2.20 -6.93 18.94
CA TYR A 123 -1.06 -6.08 18.61
C TYR A 123 -0.28 -5.68 19.86
N ALA A 124 -0.95 -5.23 20.92
CA ALA A 124 -0.33 -4.83 22.18
C ALA A 124 0.43 -5.99 22.84
N LEU A 125 -0.15 -7.20 22.84
CA LEU A 125 0.53 -8.41 23.34
C LEU A 125 1.75 -8.78 22.50
N THR A 126 1.70 -8.65 21.17
CA THR A 126 2.87 -8.93 20.32
C THR A 126 3.95 -7.86 20.52
N HIS A 127 3.56 -6.59 20.69
CA HIS A 127 4.50 -5.51 20.98
C HIS A 127 5.18 -5.71 22.34
N ALA A 128 4.41 -6.01 23.40
CA ALA A 128 4.94 -6.35 24.71
C ALA A 128 5.90 -7.56 24.67
N SER A 129 5.57 -8.57 23.84
CA SER A 129 6.42 -9.75 23.70
C SER A 129 7.81 -9.44 23.16
N LEU A 130 8.06 -8.29 22.53
CA LEU A 130 9.37 -7.92 21.98
C LEU A 130 10.45 -7.74 23.06
N ALA A 131 10.04 -7.46 24.31
CA ALA A 131 10.94 -7.37 25.45
C ALA A 131 11.60 -8.73 25.78
N GLU A 132 10.91 -9.84 25.53
CA GLU A 132 11.39 -11.18 25.85
C GLU A 132 12.35 -11.74 24.79
N HIS A 133 13.24 -12.63 25.20
CA HIS A 133 14.20 -13.27 24.28
C HIS A 133 13.54 -14.37 23.43
N HIS A 134 12.63 -15.16 24.03
CA HIS A 134 11.87 -16.21 23.38
C HIS A 134 10.40 -16.13 23.82
N HIS A 135 9.47 -16.23 22.87
CA HIS A 135 8.04 -16.23 23.18
C HIS A 135 7.29 -17.09 22.15
N ALA A 136 6.24 -17.80 22.58
CA ALA A 136 5.38 -18.61 21.70
C ALA A 136 4.84 -17.84 20.46
N ARG A 137 4.69 -16.52 20.54
CA ARG A 137 4.23 -15.66 19.43
C ARG A 137 5.24 -15.54 18.29
N GLU A 138 6.47 -16.02 18.46
CA GLU A 138 7.49 -16.12 17.42
C GLU A 138 7.18 -17.18 16.36
N GLN A 139 6.34 -18.17 16.67
CA GLN A 139 5.94 -19.25 15.76
C GLN A 139 4.91 -18.80 14.70
N TRP A 140 5.15 -17.64 14.09
CA TRP A 140 4.32 -17.10 13.02
C TRP A 140 4.80 -17.62 11.66
N LYS A 141 3.96 -18.42 11.00
CA LYS A 141 4.28 -19.07 9.71
C LYS A 141 3.84 -18.27 8.48
N GLU A 142 3.14 -17.14 8.64
CA GLU A 142 2.64 -16.37 7.50
C GLU A 142 3.68 -15.32 7.08
N SER A 143 4.21 -15.46 5.86
CA SER A 143 5.19 -14.54 5.29
C SER A 143 4.51 -13.34 4.63
N PHE A 144 5.18 -12.18 4.66
CA PHE A 144 4.85 -11.06 3.79
C PHE A 144 5.00 -11.50 2.33
N VAL A 145 3.92 -11.40 1.56
CA VAL A 145 3.93 -11.71 0.12
C VAL A 145 4.17 -10.41 -0.63
N ALA A 146 5.44 -10.14 -0.95
CA ALA A 146 5.79 -9.08 -1.89
C ALA A 146 5.25 -9.46 -3.28
N ARG A 147 4.46 -8.58 -3.90
CA ARG A 147 3.91 -8.81 -5.23
C ARG A 147 4.57 -7.84 -6.20
N ALA A 148 5.76 -8.21 -6.67
CA ALA A 148 6.35 -7.54 -7.82
C ALA A 148 5.40 -7.68 -9.02
N ASN A 149 5.05 -6.57 -9.67
CA ASN A 149 4.26 -6.62 -10.88
C ASN A 149 5.11 -7.25 -12.00
N PRO A 150 4.79 -8.48 -12.47
CA PRO A 150 5.65 -9.19 -13.42
C PRO A 150 5.70 -8.47 -14.77
N VAL A 151 4.65 -7.74 -15.14
CA VAL A 151 4.61 -6.94 -16.36
C VAL A 151 5.56 -5.76 -16.23
N ALA A 152 5.55 -5.05 -15.08
CA ALA A 152 6.47 -3.95 -14.85
C ALA A 152 7.93 -4.42 -14.86
N ALA A 153 8.21 -5.58 -14.25
CA ALA A 153 9.54 -6.19 -14.26
C ALA A 153 9.97 -6.59 -15.68
N LEU A 154 9.08 -7.23 -16.45
CA LEU A 154 9.36 -7.62 -17.84
C LEU A 154 9.61 -6.39 -18.72
N VAL A 155 8.82 -5.33 -18.57
CA VAL A 155 8.98 -4.08 -19.30
C VAL A 155 10.30 -3.39 -18.96
N ALA A 156 10.66 -3.32 -17.68
CA ALA A 156 11.94 -2.75 -17.24
C ALA A 156 13.13 -3.57 -17.76
N GLY A 157 13.01 -4.91 -17.74
CA GLY A 157 14.00 -5.84 -18.28
C GLY A 157 14.17 -5.71 -19.79
N ALA A 158 13.08 -5.76 -20.55
CA ALA A 158 13.08 -5.62 -22.01
C ALA A 158 13.65 -4.26 -22.44
N ARG A 159 13.29 -3.17 -21.75
CA ARG A 159 13.87 -1.84 -21.98
C ARG A 159 15.38 -1.83 -21.77
N SER A 160 15.84 -2.37 -20.64
CA SER A 160 17.28 -2.41 -20.33
C SER A 160 18.04 -3.27 -21.35
N ALA A 161 17.48 -4.42 -21.74
CA ALA A 161 18.06 -5.30 -22.74
C ALA A 161 18.18 -4.64 -24.13
N LEU A 162 17.11 -3.96 -24.59
CA LEU A 162 17.13 -3.20 -25.85
C LEU A 162 18.18 -2.09 -25.81
N MET A 163 18.23 -1.34 -24.71
CA MET A 163 19.18 -0.24 -24.55
C MET A 163 20.63 -0.74 -24.58
N ILE A 164 20.94 -1.76 -23.79
CA ILE A 164 22.29 -2.36 -23.72
C ILE A 164 22.67 -3.00 -25.06
N GLY A 165 21.73 -3.68 -25.73
CA GLY A 165 21.97 -4.27 -27.05
C GLY A 165 22.33 -3.23 -28.11
N LEU A 166 21.58 -2.12 -28.16
CA LEU A 166 21.86 -1.02 -29.09
C LEU A 166 23.21 -0.35 -28.81
N LEU A 167 23.47 -0.02 -27.55
CA LEU A 167 24.72 0.60 -27.09
C LEU A 167 25.94 -0.30 -27.32
N GLY A 168 25.81 -1.58 -27.00
CA GLY A 168 26.86 -2.58 -27.21
C GLY A 168 27.16 -2.78 -28.69
N THR A 169 26.12 -2.84 -29.54
CA THR A 169 26.31 -2.94 -30.99
C THR A 169 27.01 -1.70 -31.54
N PHE A 170 26.63 -0.50 -31.09
CA PHE A 170 27.32 0.73 -31.46
C PHE A 170 28.80 0.71 -31.05
N TRP A 171 29.11 0.27 -29.84
CA TRP A 171 30.50 0.17 -29.38
C TRP A 171 31.32 -0.81 -30.24
N ILE A 172 30.78 -2.00 -30.51
CA ILE A 172 31.46 -3.03 -31.32
C ILE A 172 31.74 -2.51 -32.74
N GLN A 173 30.76 -1.83 -33.36
CA GLN A 173 30.90 -1.33 -34.73
C GLN A 173 31.85 -0.13 -34.84
N THR A 174 31.84 0.77 -33.86
CA THR A 174 32.68 1.97 -33.90
C THR A 174 34.10 1.73 -33.42
N SER A 175 34.37 0.61 -32.76
CA SER A 175 35.65 0.32 -32.09
C SER A 175 36.13 1.47 -31.19
N TRP A 176 35.19 2.25 -30.65
CA TRP A 176 35.50 3.47 -29.91
C TRP A 176 36.31 3.12 -28.65
N PRO A 177 37.51 3.71 -28.44
CA PRO A 177 38.39 3.31 -27.34
C PRO A 177 37.76 3.39 -25.95
N HIS A 178 36.86 4.35 -25.72
CA HIS A 178 36.18 4.54 -24.43
C HIS A 178 34.75 4.00 -24.44
N GLY A 179 34.40 3.19 -25.46
CA GLY A 179 33.08 2.58 -25.56
C GLY A 179 32.80 1.53 -24.46
N GLY A 180 33.85 1.00 -23.82
CA GLY A 180 33.72 0.16 -22.62
C GLY A 180 33.11 0.94 -21.44
N THR A 181 33.63 2.13 -21.14
CA THR A 181 33.06 3.03 -20.13
C THR A 181 31.63 3.41 -20.49
N PHE A 182 31.38 3.77 -21.75
CA PHE A 182 30.05 4.12 -22.26
C PHE A 182 29.01 3.02 -21.98
N ALA A 183 29.33 1.76 -22.32
CA ALA A 183 28.45 0.62 -22.12
C ALA A 183 28.26 0.29 -20.62
N LEU A 184 29.34 0.23 -19.83
CA LEU A 184 29.27 -0.07 -18.39
C LEU A 184 28.43 0.95 -17.63
N THR A 185 28.65 2.24 -17.90
CA THR A 185 27.88 3.34 -17.29
C THR A 185 26.40 3.23 -17.65
N ALA A 186 26.07 2.79 -18.85
CA ALA A 186 24.68 2.67 -19.28
C ALA A 186 23.98 1.54 -18.53
N VAL A 187 24.66 0.40 -18.36
CA VAL A 187 24.17 -0.72 -17.55
C VAL A 187 23.93 -0.28 -16.11
N LEU A 188 24.90 0.43 -15.51
CA LEU A 188 24.82 0.88 -14.12
C LEU A 188 23.63 1.82 -13.90
N ILE A 189 23.44 2.80 -14.78
CA ILE A 189 22.32 3.75 -14.68
C ILE A 189 20.99 3.04 -14.96
N SER A 190 20.93 2.09 -15.89
CA SER A 190 19.72 1.31 -16.14
C SER A 190 19.31 0.51 -14.90
N ALA A 191 20.27 -0.12 -14.22
CA ALA A 191 20.03 -0.87 -13.00
C ALA A 191 19.57 0.06 -11.86
N LEU A 192 20.27 1.17 -11.64
CA LEU A 192 19.95 2.14 -10.58
C LEU A 192 18.62 2.86 -10.82
N SER A 193 18.30 3.18 -12.08
CA SER A 193 17.02 3.80 -12.43
C SER A 193 15.85 2.82 -12.30
N SER A 194 16.07 1.52 -12.52
CA SER A 194 15.02 0.50 -12.42
C SER A 194 14.52 0.25 -10.99
N THR A 195 15.31 0.59 -9.97
CA THR A 195 14.89 0.53 -8.56
C THR A 195 14.17 1.81 -8.10
N SER A 196 14.20 2.87 -8.92
CA SER A 196 13.56 4.14 -8.61
C SER A 196 12.09 4.17 -9.05
N PRO A 197 11.19 4.75 -8.25
CA PRO A 197 9.81 4.98 -8.65
C PRO A 197 9.68 5.92 -9.87
N ASN A 198 10.67 6.79 -10.10
CA ASN A 198 10.74 7.66 -11.27
C ASN A 198 12.11 7.53 -11.95
N PRO A 199 12.28 6.57 -12.88
CA PRO A 199 13.56 6.28 -13.51
C PRO A 199 14.07 7.48 -14.31
N GLY A 200 13.20 8.16 -15.08
CA GLY A 200 13.60 9.31 -15.90
C GLY A 200 14.11 10.48 -15.07
N ARG A 201 13.44 10.81 -13.95
CA ARG A 201 13.91 11.88 -13.06
C ARG A 201 15.25 11.53 -12.42
N LEU A 202 15.42 10.30 -11.94
CA LEU A 202 16.69 9.88 -11.33
C LEU A 202 17.84 9.90 -12.35
N SER A 203 17.64 9.35 -13.55
CA SER A 203 18.65 9.38 -14.60
C SER A 203 19.01 10.81 -15.01
N LEU A 204 18.04 11.73 -15.08
CA LEU A 204 18.31 13.14 -15.35
C LEU A 204 19.12 13.80 -14.22
N GLN A 205 18.78 13.55 -12.96
CA GLN A 205 19.54 14.06 -11.81
C GLN A 205 20.98 13.56 -11.82
N LEU A 206 21.18 12.27 -12.12
CA LEU A 206 22.51 11.68 -12.27
C LEU A 206 23.28 12.36 -13.41
N THR A 207 22.65 12.53 -14.58
CA THR A 207 23.25 13.19 -15.76
C THR A 207 23.72 14.61 -15.42
N LEU A 208 22.86 15.40 -14.78
CA LEU A 208 23.18 16.78 -14.39
C LEU A 208 24.25 16.83 -13.29
N GLY A 209 24.21 15.89 -12.33
CA GLY A 209 25.25 15.73 -11.32
C GLY A 209 26.60 15.40 -11.95
N THR A 210 26.63 14.49 -12.93
CA THR A 210 27.85 14.13 -13.65
C THR A 210 28.36 15.25 -14.52
N LEU A 211 27.49 16.05 -15.13
CA LEU A 211 27.90 17.26 -15.85
C LEU A 211 28.60 18.25 -14.90
N ALA A 212 28.04 18.46 -13.71
CA ALA A 212 28.69 19.28 -12.69
C ALA A 212 30.03 18.67 -12.22
N GLY A 213 30.09 17.34 -12.09
CA GLY A 213 31.31 16.59 -11.82
C GLY A 213 32.36 16.78 -12.93
N ALA A 214 31.95 16.78 -14.20
CA ALA A 214 32.82 17.01 -15.35
C ALA A 214 33.42 18.42 -15.34
N CYS A 215 32.58 19.45 -15.10
CA CYS A 215 33.05 20.84 -15.01
C CYS A 215 34.02 21.03 -13.83
N THR A 216 33.68 20.47 -12.68
CA THR A 216 34.51 20.55 -11.47
C THR A 216 35.81 19.76 -11.65
N GLY A 217 35.73 18.57 -12.24
CA GLY A 217 36.86 17.70 -12.58
C GLY A 217 37.81 18.35 -13.56
N LEU A 218 37.30 19.02 -14.59
CA LEU A 218 38.11 19.77 -15.55
C LEU A 218 38.91 20.87 -14.84
N PHE A 219 38.24 21.63 -13.97
CA PHE A 219 38.88 22.68 -13.19
C PHE A 219 39.93 22.13 -12.23
N VAL A 220 39.58 21.08 -11.46
CA VAL A 220 40.50 20.47 -10.49
C VAL A 220 41.70 19.84 -11.19
N LEU A 221 41.49 19.05 -12.25
CA LEU A 221 42.55 18.29 -12.90
C LEU A 221 43.51 19.17 -13.70
N LEU A 222 43.00 20.14 -14.48
CA LEU A 222 43.83 20.95 -15.37
C LEU A 222 44.40 22.21 -14.70
N TYR A 223 43.70 22.78 -13.73
CA TYR A 223 44.10 24.05 -13.13
C TYR A 223 44.65 23.90 -11.72
N LEU A 224 43.98 23.11 -10.87
CA LEU A 224 44.31 23.06 -9.45
C LEU A 224 45.43 22.06 -9.16
N LEU A 225 45.29 20.83 -9.64
CA LEU A 225 46.18 19.70 -9.35
C LEU A 225 47.65 19.92 -9.77
N PRO A 226 47.99 20.60 -10.89
CA PRO A 226 49.38 20.89 -11.24
C PRO A 226 50.11 21.79 -10.22
N HIS A 227 49.37 22.51 -9.39
CA HIS A 227 49.91 23.40 -8.37
C HIS A 227 49.86 22.80 -6.96
N VAL A 228 49.37 21.57 -6.80
CA VAL A 228 49.15 20.92 -5.50
C VAL A 228 50.39 20.14 -5.07
N ASP A 229 50.96 20.54 -3.94
CA ASP A 229 52.08 19.85 -3.31
C ASP A 229 51.66 19.14 -2.02
N GLY A 230 51.80 17.81 -2.03
CA GLY A 230 51.56 16.96 -0.87
C GLY A 230 50.08 16.70 -0.52
N PHE A 231 49.88 15.85 0.49
CA PHE A 231 48.55 15.39 0.90
C PHE A 231 47.63 16.49 1.47
N PRO A 232 48.09 17.42 2.34
CA PRO A 232 47.21 18.44 2.92
C PRO A 232 46.59 19.36 1.87
N MET A 233 47.35 19.73 0.85
CA MET A 233 46.88 20.61 -0.22
C MET A 233 45.90 19.89 -1.16
N LEU A 234 46.11 18.59 -1.40
CA LEU A 234 45.15 17.73 -2.10
C LEU A 234 43.84 17.63 -1.31
N LEU A 235 43.90 17.49 0.02
CA LEU A 235 42.72 17.47 0.87
C LEU A 235 41.93 18.78 0.75
N CYS A 236 42.59 19.93 0.88
CA CYS A 236 41.95 21.24 0.74
C CYS A 236 41.31 21.46 -0.64
N CYS A 237 41.90 20.89 -1.70
CA CYS A 237 41.37 20.93 -3.06
C CYS A 237 40.09 20.09 -3.22
N LEU A 238 40.07 18.88 -2.66
CA LEU A 238 38.95 17.94 -2.84
C LEU A 238 37.82 18.13 -1.83
N LEU A 239 38.11 18.63 -0.62
CA LEU A 239 37.14 18.79 0.46
C LEU A 239 35.88 19.58 0.08
N PRO A 240 35.97 20.71 -0.66
CA PRO A 240 34.78 21.46 -1.09
C PRO A 240 33.86 20.63 -1.98
N VAL A 241 34.43 19.85 -2.92
CA VAL A 241 33.66 19.00 -3.84
C VAL A 241 32.94 17.90 -3.05
N PHE A 242 33.63 17.25 -2.12
CA PHE A 242 33.05 16.23 -1.25
C PHE A 242 31.98 16.80 -0.31
N ALA A 243 32.20 17.99 0.26
CA ALA A 243 31.25 18.65 1.14
C ALA A 243 29.95 19.00 0.40
N VAL A 244 30.05 19.60 -0.79
CA VAL A 244 28.87 19.91 -1.62
C VAL A 244 28.14 18.64 -2.03
N GLY A 245 28.87 17.62 -2.48
CA GLY A 245 28.27 16.33 -2.82
C GLY A 245 27.55 15.67 -1.64
N ALA A 246 28.16 15.68 -0.44
CA ALA A 246 27.57 15.14 0.78
C ALA A 246 26.29 15.90 1.19
N LEU A 247 26.29 17.23 1.06
CA LEU A 247 25.09 18.05 1.32
C LEU A 247 23.94 17.72 0.35
N LEU A 248 24.26 17.45 -0.93
CA LEU A 248 23.27 17.02 -1.92
C LEU A 248 22.73 15.61 -1.62
N LEU A 249 23.59 14.68 -1.19
CA LEU A 249 23.19 13.33 -0.75
C LEU A 249 22.27 13.36 0.47
N TRP A 250 22.52 14.28 1.40
CA TRP A 250 21.75 14.36 2.65
C TRP A 250 20.27 14.69 2.43
N ARG A 251 19.94 15.41 1.35
CA ARG A 251 18.55 15.77 1.02
C ARG A 251 17.96 14.79 -0.01
N PRO A 252 16.88 14.02 0.33
CA PRO A 252 16.31 13.00 -0.57
C PRO A 252 15.93 13.52 -1.96
N GLN A 253 15.49 14.78 -2.04
CA GLN A 253 15.10 15.45 -3.29
C GLN A 253 16.29 15.75 -4.25
N TRP A 254 17.50 15.92 -3.70
CA TRP A 254 18.73 16.26 -4.45
C TRP A 254 19.71 15.08 -4.56
N ASN A 255 19.39 13.94 -3.95
CA ASN A 255 20.28 12.79 -3.83
C ASN A 255 20.88 12.35 -5.18
N GLY A 256 20.05 12.28 -6.24
CA GLY A 256 20.54 11.91 -7.57
C GLY A 256 21.64 12.82 -8.12
N TYR A 257 21.60 14.12 -7.84
CA TYR A 257 22.64 15.06 -8.27
C TYR A 257 23.96 14.82 -7.53
N GLY A 258 23.88 14.60 -6.21
CA GLY A 258 25.07 14.35 -5.41
C GLY A 258 25.73 13.02 -5.77
N VAL A 259 24.95 11.97 -6.04
CA VAL A 259 25.49 10.68 -6.50
C VAL A 259 26.17 10.84 -7.85
N GLY A 260 25.52 11.51 -8.80
CA GLY A 260 26.07 11.77 -10.14
C GLY A 260 27.37 12.59 -10.10
N LEU A 261 27.43 13.57 -9.20
CA LEU A 261 28.62 14.40 -9.00
C LEU A 261 29.75 13.60 -8.37
N LEU A 262 29.53 12.98 -7.21
CA LEU A 262 30.60 12.33 -6.44
C LEU A 262 31.16 11.09 -7.12
N VAL A 263 30.28 10.19 -7.59
CA VAL A 263 30.72 8.90 -8.14
C VAL A 263 31.58 9.12 -9.39
N TRP A 264 31.10 9.96 -10.30
CA TRP A 264 31.76 10.13 -11.59
C TRP A 264 32.93 11.12 -11.55
N PHE A 265 32.91 12.09 -10.64
CA PHE A 265 34.11 12.87 -10.32
C PHE A 265 35.24 11.97 -9.80
N CYS A 266 34.93 11.07 -8.85
CA CYS A 266 35.93 10.11 -8.35
C CYS A 266 36.38 9.10 -9.40
N PHE A 267 35.49 8.71 -10.32
CA PHE A 267 35.83 7.76 -11.36
C PHE A 267 36.72 8.36 -12.47
N ALA A 268 36.37 9.56 -12.96
CA ALA A 268 36.99 10.14 -14.15
C ALA A 268 37.95 11.30 -13.88
N SER A 269 38.01 11.85 -12.66
CA SER A 269 38.84 13.02 -12.35
C SER A 269 39.81 12.84 -11.20
N LEU A 270 39.64 11.82 -10.34
CA LEU A 270 40.63 11.54 -9.31
C LEU A 270 41.88 10.94 -9.97
N PRO A 271 43.07 11.55 -9.79
CA PRO A 271 44.31 11.03 -10.34
C PRO A 271 44.66 9.70 -9.66
N ALA A 272 45.09 8.72 -10.47
CA ALA A 272 45.76 7.53 -9.94
C ALA A 272 47.15 7.92 -9.37
N ASN A 273 47.81 6.98 -8.69
CA ASN A 273 49.14 7.18 -8.08
C ASN A 273 50.19 7.77 -9.05
N MET A 274 50.02 7.59 -10.36
CA MET A 274 50.74 8.34 -11.40
C MET A 274 49.74 9.22 -12.17
N ALA A 275 49.81 10.53 -11.93
CA ALA A 275 48.95 11.49 -12.62
C ALA A 275 49.33 11.59 -14.10
N ARG A 276 48.45 11.11 -14.98
CA ARG A 276 48.55 11.32 -16.44
C ARG A 276 47.60 12.45 -16.83
N TYR A 277 48.16 13.59 -17.23
CA TYR A 277 47.40 14.75 -17.66
C TYR A 277 47.12 14.70 -19.16
N ASP A 278 46.18 13.85 -19.57
CA ASP A 278 45.72 13.76 -20.97
C ASP A 278 44.33 14.36 -21.10
N ALA A 279 44.27 15.58 -21.65
CA ALA A 279 43.01 16.31 -21.84
C ALA A 279 42.09 15.60 -22.84
N LEU A 280 42.62 14.94 -23.87
CA LEU A 280 41.82 14.28 -24.89
C LEU A 280 41.18 13.01 -24.34
N ALA A 281 41.92 12.24 -23.54
CA ALA A 281 41.38 11.11 -22.79
C ALA A 281 40.30 11.58 -21.79
N PHE A 282 40.55 12.67 -21.05
CA PHE A 282 39.57 13.24 -20.12
C PHE A 282 38.24 13.61 -20.81
N PHE A 283 38.31 14.34 -21.94
CA PHE A 283 37.11 14.73 -22.68
C PHE A 283 36.37 13.53 -23.26
N ASN A 284 37.09 12.55 -23.81
CA ASN A 284 36.47 11.33 -24.32
C ASN A 284 35.81 10.49 -23.21
N GLU A 285 36.42 10.44 -22.02
CA GLU A 285 35.87 9.70 -20.87
C GLU A 285 34.57 10.33 -20.40
N TYR A 286 34.56 11.65 -20.19
CA TYR A 286 33.34 12.36 -19.81
C TYR A 286 32.28 12.37 -20.91
N LEU A 287 32.68 12.42 -22.19
CA LEU A 287 31.76 12.29 -23.31
C LEU A 287 31.08 10.92 -23.29
N ALA A 288 31.84 9.84 -23.05
CA ALA A 288 31.30 8.50 -22.88
C ALA A 288 30.31 8.42 -21.70
N LEU A 289 30.67 8.98 -20.55
CA LEU A 289 29.78 9.01 -19.38
C LEU A 289 28.48 9.76 -19.67
N LEU A 290 28.58 10.99 -20.19
CA LEU A 290 27.43 11.86 -20.44
C LEU A 290 26.53 11.33 -21.55
N LEU A 291 27.09 10.85 -22.66
CA LEU A 291 26.30 10.30 -23.76
C LEU A 291 25.52 9.05 -23.32
N SER A 292 26.16 8.20 -22.52
CA SER A 292 25.56 7.02 -21.92
C SER A 292 24.38 7.39 -21.00
N MET A 293 24.58 8.38 -20.13
CA MET A 293 23.56 8.93 -19.24
C MET A 293 22.37 9.56 -19.96
N VAL A 294 22.64 10.36 -20.99
CA VAL A 294 21.60 10.98 -21.81
C VAL A 294 20.79 9.90 -22.51
N LEU A 295 21.43 8.90 -23.13
CA LEU A 295 20.71 7.83 -23.80
C LEU A 295 19.91 6.97 -22.81
N ALA A 296 20.46 6.67 -21.64
CA ALA A 296 19.75 5.97 -20.59
C ALA A 296 18.54 6.76 -20.08
N THR A 297 18.66 8.08 -19.96
CA THR A 297 17.55 8.97 -19.59
C THR A 297 16.47 8.96 -20.67
N VAL A 298 16.84 9.11 -21.93
CA VAL A 298 15.91 9.05 -23.07
C VAL A 298 15.22 7.69 -23.15
N ALA A 299 15.96 6.60 -23.02
CA ALA A 299 15.41 5.25 -22.99
C ALA A 299 14.42 5.07 -21.83
N ALA A 300 14.75 5.56 -20.63
CA ALA A 300 13.86 5.51 -19.47
C ALA A 300 12.56 6.33 -19.64
N MET A 301 12.61 7.43 -20.40
CA MET A 301 11.46 8.31 -20.65
C MET A 301 10.63 7.90 -21.87
N VAL A 302 11.23 7.29 -22.89
CA VAL A 302 10.57 6.98 -24.18
C VAL A 302 10.13 5.52 -24.27
N ILE A 303 10.96 4.58 -23.83
CA ILE A 303 10.67 3.14 -23.94
C ILE A 303 9.80 2.72 -22.75
N LEU A 304 8.49 2.62 -22.99
CA LEU A 304 7.45 2.25 -22.01
C LEU A 304 7.60 2.97 -20.64
N PRO A 305 7.48 4.31 -20.60
CA PRO A 305 7.56 5.04 -19.34
C PRO A 305 6.54 4.52 -18.33
N PRO A 306 6.97 4.19 -17.08
CA PRO A 306 6.07 3.67 -16.05
C PRO A 306 5.02 4.69 -15.62
N ASN A 307 5.32 5.99 -15.76
CA ASN A 307 4.44 7.10 -15.40
C ASN A 307 3.38 7.41 -16.50
N ARG A 308 2.77 6.38 -17.09
CA ARG A 308 1.76 6.50 -18.16
C ARG A 308 0.43 5.85 -17.77
N PRO A 309 -0.69 6.24 -18.42
CA PRO A 309 -2.02 5.74 -18.09
C PRO A 309 -2.17 4.23 -18.10
N TRP A 310 -1.41 3.51 -18.94
CA TRP A 310 -1.50 2.05 -19.04
C TRP A 310 -1.08 1.37 -17.73
N MET A 311 -0.02 1.85 -17.07
CA MET A 311 0.51 1.26 -15.84
C MET A 311 -0.43 1.58 -14.67
N TRP A 312 -0.96 2.79 -14.59
CA TRP A 312 -1.94 3.16 -13.56
C TRP A 312 -3.22 2.34 -13.69
N LYS A 313 -3.76 2.19 -14.92
CA LYS A 313 -4.93 1.33 -15.18
C LYS A 313 -4.64 -0.13 -14.84
N ARG A 314 -3.41 -0.60 -15.08
CA ARG A 314 -3.00 -1.95 -14.71
C ARG A 314 -2.93 -2.14 -13.20
N LEU A 315 -2.32 -1.21 -12.48
CA LEU A 315 -2.26 -1.25 -11.01
C LEU A 315 -3.65 -1.14 -10.38
N GLU A 316 -4.52 -0.29 -10.93
CA GLU A 316 -5.93 -0.24 -10.55
C GLU A 316 -6.62 -1.60 -10.77
N HIS A 317 -6.40 -2.23 -11.92
CA HIS A 317 -6.94 -3.56 -12.19
C HIS A 317 -6.39 -4.61 -11.22
N ASP A 318 -5.08 -4.63 -10.97
CA ASP A 318 -4.43 -5.56 -10.04
C ASP A 318 -4.93 -5.36 -8.58
N LEU A 319 -5.25 -4.11 -8.19
CA LEU A 319 -5.94 -3.77 -6.93
C LEU A 319 -7.35 -4.36 -6.89
N ARG A 320 -8.15 -4.15 -7.95
CA ARG A 320 -9.52 -4.69 -8.02
C ARG A 320 -9.55 -6.22 -7.99
N GLU A 321 -8.59 -6.88 -8.64
CA GLU A 321 -8.42 -8.33 -8.57
C GLU A 321 -8.14 -8.84 -7.15
N ARG A 322 -7.73 -8.00 -6.19
CA ARG A 322 -7.57 -8.43 -4.80
C ARG A 322 -8.90 -8.81 -4.16
N VAL A 323 -10.01 -8.21 -4.56
CA VAL A 323 -11.35 -8.64 -4.11
C VAL A 323 -11.69 -10.03 -4.67
N VAL A 324 -11.32 -10.31 -5.92
CA VAL A 324 -11.46 -11.66 -6.49
C VAL A 324 -10.65 -12.67 -5.68
N PHE A 325 -9.41 -12.32 -5.33
CA PHE A 325 -8.58 -13.14 -4.44
C PHE A 325 -9.20 -13.35 -3.06
N ALA A 326 -9.83 -12.33 -2.45
CA ALA A 326 -10.54 -12.47 -1.18
C ALA A 326 -11.72 -13.46 -1.28
N ILE A 327 -12.40 -13.50 -2.43
CA ILE A 327 -13.56 -14.40 -2.67
C ILE A 327 -13.11 -15.83 -2.99
N SER A 328 -12.15 -16.01 -3.90
CA SER A 328 -11.79 -17.33 -4.46
C SER A 328 -10.48 -17.91 -3.91
N GLY A 329 -9.71 -17.15 -3.14
CA GLY A 329 -8.42 -17.58 -2.61
C GLY A 329 -8.55 -18.70 -1.58
N LYS A 330 -7.47 -19.49 -1.42
CA LYS A 330 -7.37 -20.52 -0.37
C LYS A 330 -7.43 -19.85 1.02
N SER A 331 -8.11 -20.48 1.98
CA SER A 331 -8.40 -19.89 3.30
C SER A 331 -7.15 -19.66 4.16
N ARG A 332 -6.18 -20.59 4.10
CA ARG A 332 -4.94 -20.50 4.89
C ARG A 332 -4.09 -19.29 4.50
N GLY A 333 -3.86 -18.37 5.44
CA GLY A 333 -3.07 -17.15 5.24
C GLY A 333 -3.74 -16.09 4.35
N LEU A 334 -5.04 -16.23 4.06
CA LEU A 334 -5.77 -15.37 3.13
C LEU A 334 -5.73 -13.89 3.55
N GLY A 335 -6.02 -13.63 4.84
CA GLY A 335 -6.02 -12.28 5.41
C GLY A 335 -4.67 -11.58 5.26
N SER A 336 -3.61 -12.23 5.73
CA SER A 336 -2.23 -11.71 5.64
C SER A 336 -1.80 -11.43 4.20
N ALA A 337 -2.05 -12.37 3.29
CA ALA A 337 -1.69 -12.24 1.89
C ALA A 337 -2.48 -11.13 1.18
N PHE A 338 -3.75 -10.97 1.52
CA PHE A 338 -4.61 -9.89 1.01
C PHE A 338 -4.14 -8.52 1.51
N GLU A 339 -3.92 -8.36 2.82
CA GLU A 339 -3.50 -7.10 3.44
C GLU A 339 -2.11 -6.66 2.95
N SER A 340 -1.16 -7.59 2.93
CA SER A 340 0.22 -7.34 2.45
C SER A 340 0.23 -6.99 0.97
N GLY A 341 -0.44 -7.80 0.14
CA GLY A 341 -0.46 -7.59 -1.31
C GLY A 341 -1.18 -6.31 -1.72
N THR A 342 -2.23 -5.91 -1.01
CA THR A 342 -2.96 -4.66 -1.30
C THR A 342 -2.13 -3.43 -0.95
N ARG A 343 -1.42 -3.44 0.19
CA ARG A 343 -0.53 -2.35 0.60
C ARG A 343 0.74 -2.26 -0.25
N ASP A 344 1.27 -3.39 -0.69
CA ASP A 344 2.41 -3.41 -1.62
C ASP A 344 2.03 -2.79 -2.97
N LEU A 345 0.87 -3.16 -3.53
CA LEU A 345 0.34 -2.53 -4.74
C LEU A 345 0.10 -1.03 -4.54
N LEU A 346 -0.37 -0.60 -3.36
CA LEU A 346 -0.50 0.82 -3.04
C LEU A 346 0.85 1.53 -3.10
N ASN A 347 1.86 1.00 -2.42
CA ASN A 347 3.20 1.59 -2.38
C ASN A 347 3.79 1.72 -3.79
N GLN A 348 3.64 0.69 -4.61
CA GLN A 348 4.04 0.73 -6.03
C GLN A 348 3.25 1.80 -6.80
N ALA A 349 1.93 1.86 -6.64
CA ALA A 349 1.09 2.78 -7.37
C ALA A 349 1.33 4.24 -6.97
N TYR A 350 1.63 4.50 -5.70
CA TYR A 350 2.04 5.81 -5.21
C TYR A 350 3.37 6.28 -5.81
N GLY A 351 4.35 5.38 -5.88
CA GLY A 351 5.65 5.65 -6.50
C GLY A 351 5.50 5.95 -7.99
N VAL A 352 4.75 5.12 -8.71
CA VAL A 352 4.56 5.25 -10.17
C VAL A 352 3.72 6.47 -10.54
N ALA A 353 2.74 6.87 -9.72
CA ALA A 353 1.92 8.06 -9.93
C ALA A 353 2.52 9.34 -9.28
N ALA A 354 3.79 9.32 -8.90
CA ALA A 354 4.45 10.48 -8.29
C ALA A 354 4.39 11.71 -9.21
N GLY A 355 3.83 12.81 -8.69
CA GLY A 355 3.60 14.05 -9.44
C GLY A 355 2.23 14.18 -10.09
N ARG A 356 1.34 13.18 -9.93
CA ARG A 356 -0.06 13.20 -10.42
C ARG A 356 -1.04 13.00 -9.26
N PRO A 357 -1.38 14.07 -8.51
CA PRO A 357 -2.24 13.96 -7.33
C PRO A 357 -3.67 13.53 -7.67
N ASP A 358 -4.12 13.75 -8.90
CA ASP A 358 -5.38 13.24 -9.46
C ASP A 358 -5.42 11.72 -9.49
N VAL A 359 -4.37 11.10 -10.04
CA VAL A 359 -4.27 9.63 -10.18
C VAL A 359 -4.05 8.97 -8.81
N GLN A 360 -3.20 9.55 -7.96
CA GLN A 360 -2.98 9.05 -6.60
C GLN A 360 -4.27 9.02 -5.78
N ARG A 361 -5.11 10.07 -5.88
CA ARG A 361 -6.43 10.10 -5.24
C ARG A 361 -7.37 9.01 -5.77
N GLY A 362 -7.37 8.76 -7.08
CA GLY A 362 -8.16 7.69 -7.70
C GLY A 362 -7.75 6.29 -7.21
N LEU A 363 -6.44 6.00 -7.21
CA LEU A 363 -5.89 4.74 -6.74
C LEU A 363 -6.14 4.52 -5.24
N LEU A 364 -6.02 5.56 -4.43
CA LEU A 364 -6.38 5.53 -3.02
C LEU A 364 -7.85 5.15 -2.79
N ARG A 365 -8.77 5.76 -3.54
CA ARG A 365 -10.20 5.45 -3.45
C ARG A 365 -10.49 4.00 -3.79
N TRP A 366 -9.85 3.48 -4.84
CA TRP A 366 -9.92 2.05 -5.16
C TRP A 366 -9.35 1.17 -4.07
N MET A 367 -8.20 1.52 -3.52
CA MET A 367 -7.59 0.76 -2.42
C MET A 367 -8.53 0.71 -1.21
N PHE A 368 -9.09 1.84 -0.76
CA PHE A 368 -10.00 1.84 0.38
C PHE A 368 -11.23 0.98 0.12
N LEU A 369 -11.84 1.09 -1.06
CA LEU A 369 -12.97 0.24 -1.43
C LEU A 369 -12.60 -1.26 -1.44
N VAL A 370 -11.46 -1.61 -2.05
CA VAL A 370 -10.93 -2.98 -2.09
C VAL A 370 -10.69 -3.50 -0.67
N LEU A 371 -10.12 -2.67 0.19
CA LEU A 371 -9.81 -3.02 1.57
C LEU A 371 -11.08 -3.23 2.39
N GLU A 372 -12.04 -2.31 2.31
CA GLU A 372 -13.33 -2.43 3.00
C GLU A 372 -14.09 -3.70 2.58
N VAL A 373 -14.26 -3.90 1.27
CA VAL A 373 -15.02 -5.06 0.74
C VAL A 373 -14.26 -6.36 0.93
N GLY A 374 -12.97 -6.38 0.62
CA GLY A 374 -12.13 -7.58 0.74
C GLY A 374 -11.97 -8.03 2.19
N HIS A 375 -11.79 -7.11 3.13
CA HIS A 375 -11.75 -7.42 4.56
C HIS A 375 -13.07 -8.04 5.04
N ALA A 376 -14.21 -7.43 4.68
CA ALA A 376 -15.52 -7.93 5.04
C ALA A 376 -15.79 -9.34 4.51
N ILE A 377 -15.35 -9.64 3.28
CA ILE A 377 -15.47 -10.97 2.67
C ILE A 377 -14.60 -11.99 3.40
N ILE A 378 -13.37 -11.61 3.78
CA ILE A 378 -12.47 -12.50 4.51
C ILE A 378 -13.04 -12.83 5.89
N GLU A 379 -13.57 -11.85 6.60
CA GLU A 379 -14.23 -12.07 7.88
C GLU A 379 -15.51 -12.91 7.73
N LEU A 380 -16.31 -12.65 6.70
CA LEU A 380 -17.49 -13.45 6.38
C LEU A 380 -17.12 -14.92 6.16
N ARG A 381 -16.04 -15.19 5.43
CA ARG A 381 -15.54 -16.56 5.20
C ARG A 381 -15.00 -17.20 6.48
N ARG A 382 -14.26 -16.45 7.29
CA ARG A 382 -13.76 -16.92 8.60
C ARG A 382 -14.89 -17.27 9.54
N GLU A 383 -15.96 -16.47 9.56
CA GLU A 383 -17.17 -16.81 10.32
C GLU A 383 -17.81 -18.08 9.78
N GLN A 384 -17.92 -18.24 8.45
CA GLN A 384 -18.48 -19.47 7.85
C GLN A 384 -17.68 -20.73 8.17
N GLU A 385 -16.35 -20.62 8.32
CA GLU A 385 -15.46 -21.72 8.72
C GLU A 385 -15.56 -22.07 10.21
N ARG A 386 -16.06 -21.15 11.05
CA ARG A 386 -16.20 -21.31 12.50
C ARG A 386 -17.62 -21.67 12.95
N LEU A 387 -18.54 -21.84 12.00
CA LEU A 387 -19.93 -22.17 12.31
C LEU A 387 -20.00 -23.55 12.98
N PRO A 388 -20.85 -23.69 14.02
CA PRO A 388 -21.09 -25.00 14.61
C PRO A 388 -21.89 -25.90 13.66
N ASP A 389 -21.84 -27.20 13.89
CA ASP A 389 -22.55 -28.21 13.10
C ASP A 389 -24.04 -28.25 13.47
N GLU A 390 -24.78 -27.22 13.07
CA GLU A 390 -26.24 -27.14 13.22
C GLU A 390 -26.95 -27.03 11.86
N PRO A 391 -28.19 -27.54 11.73
CA PRO A 391 -28.92 -27.55 10.46
C PRO A 391 -29.19 -26.14 9.89
N CYS A 392 -29.36 -25.12 10.75
CA CYS A 392 -29.51 -23.72 10.33
C CYS A 392 -28.26 -23.14 9.64
N TYR A 393 -27.09 -23.77 9.83
CA TYR A 393 -25.83 -23.38 9.22
C TYR A 393 -25.37 -24.31 8.09
N ALA A 394 -26.16 -25.31 7.72
CA ALA A 394 -25.81 -26.28 6.67
C ALA A 394 -25.51 -25.60 5.32
N GLU A 395 -24.64 -26.21 4.50
CA GLU A 395 -24.23 -25.65 3.20
C GLU A 395 -25.41 -25.41 2.23
N ALA A 396 -26.46 -26.21 2.35
CA ALA A 396 -27.67 -26.13 1.53
C ALA A 396 -28.53 -24.89 1.84
N MET A 397 -28.32 -24.22 2.97
CA MET A 397 -29.17 -23.13 3.43
C MET A 397 -29.20 -21.95 2.44
N PRO A 398 -30.37 -21.29 2.26
CA PRO A 398 -30.57 -20.25 1.26
C PRO A 398 -29.62 -19.06 1.45
N TRP A 399 -29.31 -18.70 2.69
CA TRP A 399 -28.38 -17.61 2.99
C TRP A 399 -26.95 -17.90 2.52
N ARG A 400 -26.45 -19.15 2.62
CA ARG A 400 -25.14 -19.55 2.08
C ARG A 400 -25.13 -19.56 0.55
N GLN A 401 -26.24 -19.94 -0.09
CA GLN A 401 -26.38 -19.87 -1.54
C GLN A 401 -26.38 -18.42 -2.03
N ALA A 402 -27.10 -17.54 -1.33
CA ALA A 402 -27.14 -16.11 -1.60
C ALA A 402 -25.76 -15.45 -1.44
N ILE A 403 -24.98 -15.81 -0.42
CA ILE A 403 -23.59 -15.34 -0.26
C ILE A 403 -22.69 -15.80 -1.43
N ARG A 404 -22.84 -17.04 -1.90
CA ARG A 404 -22.11 -17.53 -3.08
C ARG A 404 -22.51 -16.77 -4.34
N ALA A 405 -23.79 -16.44 -4.51
CA ALA A 405 -24.28 -15.63 -5.61
C ALA A 405 -23.74 -14.18 -5.54
N MET A 406 -23.74 -13.58 -4.35
CA MET A 406 -23.12 -12.29 -4.07
C MET A 406 -21.63 -12.30 -4.44
N GLY A 407 -20.87 -13.32 -4.04
CA GLY A 407 -19.46 -13.47 -4.41
C GLY A 407 -19.26 -13.43 -5.93
N ARG A 408 -20.08 -14.14 -6.71
CA ARG A 408 -20.03 -14.10 -8.19
C ARG A 408 -20.38 -12.73 -8.76
N ALA A 409 -21.35 -12.02 -8.17
CA ALA A 409 -21.70 -10.68 -8.60
C ALA A 409 -20.58 -9.67 -8.31
N LEU A 410 -19.96 -9.74 -7.13
CA LEU A 410 -18.81 -8.92 -6.75
C LEU A 410 -17.59 -9.18 -7.65
N ILE A 411 -17.28 -10.44 -7.98
CA ILE A 411 -16.21 -10.76 -8.95
C ILE A 411 -16.44 -10.02 -10.28
N ARG A 412 -17.67 -10.08 -10.82
CA ARG A 412 -18.00 -9.40 -12.08
C ARG A 412 -17.84 -7.88 -11.98
N LEU A 413 -18.32 -7.27 -10.90
CA LEU A 413 -18.19 -5.84 -10.62
C LEU A 413 -16.72 -5.40 -10.55
N PHE A 414 -15.88 -6.10 -9.79
CA PHE A 414 -14.48 -5.70 -9.61
C PHE A 414 -13.63 -5.99 -10.85
N VAL A 415 -13.93 -7.00 -11.66
CA VAL A 415 -13.24 -7.24 -12.94
C VAL A 415 -13.66 -6.18 -13.98
N ARG A 416 -14.97 -5.92 -14.13
CA ARG A 416 -15.54 -4.95 -15.08
C ARG A 416 -16.48 -3.97 -14.34
N PRO A 417 -15.99 -2.81 -13.89
CA PRO A 417 -16.76 -1.89 -13.09
C PRO A 417 -17.70 -1.12 -14.02
N GLY A 418 -18.98 -1.07 -13.66
CA GLY A 418 -20.03 -0.44 -14.45
C GLY A 418 -21.35 -0.42 -13.68
N ALA A 419 -22.25 0.47 -14.06
CA ALA A 419 -23.51 0.69 -13.35
C ALA A 419 -24.36 -0.58 -13.24
N GLU A 420 -24.52 -1.33 -14.34
CA GLU A 420 -25.29 -2.58 -14.32
C GLU A 420 -24.67 -3.63 -13.38
N ASN A 421 -23.34 -3.74 -13.36
CA ASN A 421 -22.67 -4.71 -12.50
C ASN A 421 -22.73 -4.26 -11.03
N LEU A 422 -22.76 -2.95 -10.77
CA LEU A 422 -22.97 -2.39 -9.44
C LEU A 422 -24.39 -2.72 -8.95
N GLU A 423 -25.40 -2.49 -9.78
CA GLU A 423 -26.79 -2.80 -9.46
C GLU A 423 -26.98 -4.30 -9.20
N ARG A 424 -26.44 -5.17 -10.06
CA ARG A 424 -26.46 -6.63 -9.86
C ARG A 424 -25.75 -7.06 -8.57
N ALA A 425 -24.64 -6.41 -8.21
CA ALA A 425 -23.93 -6.69 -6.97
C ALA A 425 -24.74 -6.24 -5.75
N LEU A 426 -25.32 -5.04 -5.77
CA LEU A 426 -26.17 -4.53 -4.70
C LEU A 426 -27.39 -5.42 -4.48
N ALA A 427 -28.09 -5.81 -5.56
CA ALA A 427 -29.23 -6.73 -5.49
C ALA A 427 -28.85 -8.08 -4.87
N ALA A 428 -27.68 -8.62 -5.23
CA ALA A 428 -27.19 -9.88 -4.67
C ALA A 428 -26.79 -9.76 -3.18
N VAL A 429 -26.22 -8.62 -2.77
CA VAL A 429 -25.95 -8.33 -1.35
C VAL A 429 -27.25 -8.20 -0.58
N ASP A 430 -28.24 -7.48 -1.10
CA ASP A 430 -29.56 -7.31 -0.47
C ASP A 430 -30.28 -8.65 -0.32
N GLN A 431 -30.22 -9.53 -1.33
CA GLN A 431 -30.75 -10.88 -1.26
C GLN A 431 -30.04 -11.71 -0.18
N ALA A 432 -28.72 -11.59 -0.03
CA ALA A 432 -27.98 -12.28 1.02
C ALA A 432 -28.34 -11.77 2.42
N ILE A 433 -28.50 -10.45 2.60
CA ILE A 433 -28.96 -9.85 3.85
C ILE A 433 -30.38 -10.35 4.18
N HIS A 434 -31.27 -10.37 3.19
CA HIS A 434 -32.64 -10.82 3.35
C HIS A 434 -32.70 -12.31 3.74
N ALA A 435 -31.97 -13.18 3.03
CA ALA A 435 -31.94 -14.62 3.31
C ALA A 435 -31.35 -14.91 4.71
N ALA A 436 -30.27 -14.22 5.11
CA ALA A 436 -29.68 -14.37 6.44
C ALA A 436 -30.60 -13.85 7.56
N ARG A 437 -31.47 -12.88 7.27
CA ARG A 437 -32.45 -12.35 8.23
C ARG A 437 -33.61 -13.31 8.50
N HIS A 438 -34.07 -14.02 7.48
CA HIS A 438 -35.22 -14.94 7.57
C HIS A 438 -34.82 -16.37 7.94
N THR A 439 -33.56 -16.59 8.29
CA THR A 439 -33.09 -17.86 8.82
C THR A 439 -33.17 -17.79 10.35
N ASP A 440 -33.96 -18.67 10.95
CA ASP A 440 -34.06 -18.75 12.40
C ASP A 440 -32.82 -19.42 12.98
N GLU A 441 -32.38 -18.89 14.13
CA GLU A 441 -31.20 -19.35 14.86
C GLU A 441 -31.61 -19.70 16.29
N PRO A 442 -31.13 -20.80 16.86
CA PRO A 442 -31.55 -21.24 18.20
C PRO A 442 -30.99 -20.37 19.33
N CYS A 443 -29.90 -19.63 19.08
CA CYS A 443 -29.26 -18.80 20.08
C CYS A 443 -29.91 -17.42 20.23
N ALA A 444 -29.73 -16.80 21.40
CA ALA A 444 -30.17 -15.42 21.61
C ALA A 444 -29.59 -14.49 20.53
N PRO A 445 -30.35 -13.49 20.05
CA PRO A 445 -29.94 -12.62 18.95
C PRO A 445 -28.95 -11.55 19.42
N HIS A 446 -27.94 -11.95 20.20
CA HIS A 446 -26.82 -11.10 20.64
C HIS A 446 -25.63 -11.24 19.71
N PHE A 447 -24.78 -10.21 19.71
CA PHE A 447 -23.65 -10.10 18.80
C PHE A 447 -22.62 -11.24 18.96
N ASP A 448 -22.36 -11.63 20.20
CA ASP A 448 -21.41 -12.67 20.57
C ASP A 448 -21.95 -14.09 20.34
N SER A 449 -23.25 -14.29 20.56
CA SER A 449 -23.88 -15.61 20.47
C SER A 449 -24.40 -15.97 19.07
N SER A 450 -24.74 -14.98 18.23
CA SER A 450 -25.40 -15.18 16.92
C SER A 450 -24.43 -15.02 15.74
N PRO A 451 -23.93 -16.13 15.16
CA PRO A 451 -23.19 -16.09 13.90
C PRO A 451 -23.94 -15.42 12.75
N LEU A 452 -25.24 -15.67 12.59
CA LEU A 452 -26.02 -15.06 11.50
C LEU A 452 -26.12 -13.54 11.63
N ARG A 453 -26.11 -13.02 12.86
CA ARG A 453 -26.05 -11.58 13.09
C ARG A 453 -24.72 -10.97 12.65
N ARG A 454 -23.59 -11.63 12.94
CA ARG A 454 -22.26 -11.20 12.46
C ARG A 454 -22.18 -11.25 10.93
N VAL A 455 -22.68 -12.33 10.34
CA VAL A 455 -22.83 -12.45 8.87
C VAL A 455 -23.60 -11.26 8.30
N ARG A 456 -24.74 -10.89 8.90
CA ARG A 456 -25.53 -9.73 8.46
C ARG A 456 -24.78 -8.42 8.56
N SER A 457 -24.00 -8.18 9.61
CA SER A 457 -23.16 -6.99 9.72
C SER A 457 -22.12 -6.90 8.61
N TYR A 458 -21.44 -8.00 8.27
CA TYR A 458 -20.44 -8.00 7.18
C TYR A 458 -21.09 -7.75 5.82
N LEU A 459 -22.25 -8.37 5.56
CA LEU A 459 -23.02 -8.12 4.34
C LEU A 459 -23.50 -6.66 4.25
N HIS A 460 -23.97 -6.12 5.36
CA HIS A 460 -24.38 -4.73 5.47
C HIS A 460 -23.18 -3.77 5.28
N PHE A 461 -22.01 -4.10 5.83
CA PHE A 461 -20.79 -3.34 5.62
C PHE A 461 -20.41 -3.31 4.14
N ILE A 462 -20.39 -4.47 3.46
CA ILE A 462 -20.16 -4.55 2.00
C ILE A 462 -21.12 -3.65 1.24
N ARG A 463 -22.43 -3.73 1.54
CA ARG A 463 -23.46 -2.89 0.94
C ARG A 463 -23.15 -1.40 1.11
N SER A 464 -22.84 -0.99 2.35
CA SER A 464 -22.56 0.41 2.70
C SER A 464 -21.29 0.95 2.02
N SER A 465 -20.28 0.09 1.83
CA SER A 465 -19.04 0.44 1.12
C SER A 465 -19.25 0.60 -0.38
N LEU A 466 -20.10 -0.23 -0.99
CA LEU A 466 -20.45 -0.10 -2.41
C LEU A 466 -21.24 1.19 -2.71
N LEU A 467 -22.11 1.60 -1.77
CA LEU A 467 -22.95 2.80 -1.89
C LEU A 467 -22.25 4.10 -1.43
N ALA A 468 -21.03 4.02 -0.91
CA ALA A 468 -20.36 5.18 -0.32
C ALA A 468 -20.18 6.31 -1.36
N PRO A 469 -20.48 7.58 -1.04
CA PRO A 469 -20.28 8.71 -1.95
C PRO A 469 -18.81 8.86 -2.40
N THR A 470 -17.89 8.47 -1.51
CA THR A 470 -16.44 8.48 -1.76
C THR A 470 -15.97 7.30 -2.61
N SER A 471 -16.84 6.33 -2.90
CA SER A 471 -16.53 5.18 -3.74
C SER A 471 -16.24 5.61 -5.18
N PRO A 472 -15.23 5.02 -5.85
CA PRO A 472 -15.02 5.25 -7.28
C PRO A 472 -16.16 4.69 -8.15
N LEU A 473 -16.99 3.79 -7.60
CA LEU A 473 -18.11 3.18 -8.31
C LEU A 473 -19.29 4.14 -8.53
N THR A 474 -19.51 5.10 -7.62
CA THR A 474 -20.61 6.06 -7.68
C THR A 474 -20.45 7.04 -8.84
N GLU A 475 -19.21 7.43 -9.16
CA GLU A 475 -18.92 8.25 -10.34
C GLU A 475 -19.15 7.51 -11.66
N LEU A 476 -18.89 6.20 -11.69
CA LEU A 476 -19.15 5.35 -12.86
C LEU A 476 -20.66 5.15 -13.09
N ALA A 477 -21.44 5.11 -12.01
CA ALA A 477 -22.90 5.09 -12.08
C ALA A 477 -23.48 6.42 -12.61
N GLY A 478 -22.95 7.57 -12.15
CA GLY A 478 -23.40 8.88 -12.62
C GLY A 478 -23.05 9.21 -14.08
N ARG A 479 -21.98 8.63 -14.64
CA ARG A 479 -21.58 8.85 -16.05
C ARG A 479 -22.47 8.13 -17.05
N THR A 480 -23.09 7.01 -16.66
CA THR A 480 -23.97 6.23 -17.53
C THR A 480 -25.40 6.77 -17.57
N SER A 481 -25.88 7.36 -16.47
CA SER A 481 -27.17 8.07 -16.46
C SER A 481 -27.15 9.38 -17.27
N GLY A 482 -25.98 10.04 -17.40
CA GLY A 482 -25.81 11.25 -18.21
C GLY A 482 -25.65 11.03 -19.73
N GLN A 483 -25.39 9.80 -20.18
CA GLN A 483 -25.27 9.48 -21.62
C GLN A 483 -26.60 9.05 -22.26
N GLY A 484 -27.69 8.96 -21.49
CA GLY A 484 -29.02 8.57 -21.99
C GLY A 484 -29.92 9.71 -22.50
N THR A 485 -29.50 10.97 -22.40
CA THR A 485 -30.39 12.13 -22.68
C THR A 485 -29.88 13.13 -23.72
N VAL A 486 -28.80 12.85 -24.44
CA VAL A 486 -28.30 13.74 -25.49
C VAL A 486 -28.07 12.95 -26.77
N HIS A 487 -29.14 12.62 -27.49
CA HIS A 487 -29.20 12.48 -28.96
C HIS A 487 -30.65 12.24 -29.37
N ALA A 488 -31.46 13.29 -29.30
CA ALA A 488 -32.73 13.42 -30.03
C ALA A 488 -33.13 14.90 -30.08
N SER A 489 -32.42 15.70 -30.86
CA SER A 489 -32.94 16.89 -31.57
C SER A 489 -32.00 17.21 -32.72
#